data_AF-A0A952B4T3-F1
#
_entry.id   AF-A0A952B4T3-F1
#
_cell.length_a   1.000
_cell.length_b   1.000
_cell.length_c   1.000
_cell.angle_alpha   90.00
_cell.angle_beta   90.00
_cell.angle_gamma   90.00
#
_symmetry.space_group_name_H-M   'P 1'
#
loop_
_entity.id
_entity.type
_entity.pdbx_description
1 polymer ?
#
loop_
_entity_poly.entity_id
_entity_poly.type
_entity_poly.pdbx_seq_one_letter_code
_entity_poly.pdbx_strand_id
1 'polypeptide(L)'
;MSRAVYLSVVLCILIFMIPIGKILRSLRSQKGISLRRMGKEVGLSFNTLNAYERNAIHPTLESCYKMSMFFDVPLEYFIFGDKLTQEYRDSELKALFKEVDELKSTDRKVIKSYVKKFLKTKSQMQELLAQAEEDTQ
;
A
#
# COMPACT_ATOMS: atom_id res chain seq x y z
N MET A 1 22.74 23.01 18.41
CA MET A 1 22.99 22.11 17.26
C MET A 1 22.56 22.85 15.99
N SER A 2 23.47 23.02 15.03
CA SER A 2 23.19 23.80 13.81
C SER A 2 22.05 23.17 12.99
N ARG A 3 21.18 23.99 12.38
CA ARG A 3 20.05 23.55 11.53
C ARG A 3 20.47 22.52 10.47
N ALA A 4 21.70 22.62 9.97
CA ALA A 4 22.29 21.68 9.01
C ALA A 4 22.51 20.27 9.58
N VAL A 5 22.90 20.16 10.85
CA VAL A 5 23.09 18.87 11.54
C VAL A 5 21.73 18.22 11.81
N TYR A 6 20.74 19.02 12.21
CA TYR A 6 19.38 18.51 12.44
C TYR A 6 18.73 18.04 11.13
N LEU A 7 18.84 18.81 10.04
CA LEU A 7 18.31 18.42 8.74
C LEU A 7 19.01 17.17 8.19
N SER A 8 20.35 17.07 8.33
CA SER A 8 21.11 15.88 7.93
C SER A 8 20.70 14.63 8.72
N VAL A 9 20.58 14.74 10.05
CA VAL A 9 20.21 13.64 10.92
C VAL A 9 18.74 13.23 10.71
N VAL A 10 17.81 14.18 10.59
CA VAL A 10 16.38 13.90 10.35
C VAL A 10 16.13 13.35 8.94
N LEU A 11 16.83 13.87 7.92
CA LEU A 11 16.78 13.33 6.55
C LEU A 11 17.35 11.91 6.49
N CYS A 12 18.42 11.64 7.25
CA CYS A 12 19.00 10.30 7.37
C CYS A 12 18.02 9.34 8.08
N ILE A 13 17.39 9.76 9.18
CA ILE A 13 16.39 8.95 9.92
C ILE A 13 15.16 8.63 9.04
N LEU A 14 14.68 9.58 8.23
CA LEU A 14 13.51 9.37 7.37
C LEU A 14 13.79 8.48 6.15
N ILE A 15 14.99 8.54 5.58
CA ILE A 15 15.38 7.72 4.42
C ILE A 15 15.74 6.28 4.84
N PHE A 16 16.36 6.10 6.02
CA PHE A 16 16.87 4.80 6.46
C PHE A 16 15.79 3.85 7.02
N MET A 17 14.60 4.35 7.33
CA MET A 17 13.55 3.58 8.02
C MET A 17 12.43 3.03 7.10
N ILE A 18 12.50 3.22 5.78
CA ILE A 18 11.49 2.74 4.84
C ILE A 18 11.94 1.39 4.23
N PRO A 19 11.33 0.25 4.63
CA PRO A 19 11.75 -1.07 4.16
C PRO A 19 11.16 -1.40 2.78
N ILE A 20 11.54 -0.63 1.77
CA ILE A 20 11.12 -0.76 0.38
C ILE A 20 11.39 -2.15 -0.20
N GLY A 21 12.43 -2.84 0.30
CA GLY A 21 12.81 -4.17 -0.16
C GLY A 21 11.74 -5.23 0.10
N LYS A 22 10.96 -5.11 1.20
CA LYS A 22 9.85 -6.03 1.47
C LYS A 22 8.70 -5.83 0.47
N ILE A 23 8.37 -4.56 0.18
CA ILE A 23 7.33 -4.19 -0.78
C ILE A 23 7.75 -4.64 -2.18
N LEU A 24 8.99 -4.38 -2.57
CA LEU A 24 9.54 -4.77 -3.87
C LEU A 24 9.52 -6.29 -4.06
N ARG A 25 9.93 -7.03 -3.02
CA ARG A 25 9.88 -8.50 -3.02
C ARG A 25 8.45 -9.02 -3.09
N SER A 26 7.50 -8.38 -2.39
CA SER A 26 6.08 -8.71 -2.46
C SER A 26 5.55 -8.54 -3.88
N LEU A 27 5.72 -7.36 -4.48
CA LEU A 27 5.31 -7.05 -5.85
C LEU A 27 5.93 -8.01 -6.87
N ARG A 28 7.24 -8.29 -6.75
CA ARG A 28 7.93 -9.25 -7.61
C ARG A 28 7.37 -10.67 -7.47
N SER A 29 7.03 -11.08 -6.25
CA SER A 29 6.50 -12.42 -5.96
C SER A 29 5.05 -12.56 -6.44
N GLN A 30 4.21 -11.54 -6.26
CA GLN A 30 2.86 -11.48 -6.82
C GLN A 30 2.87 -11.58 -8.35
N LYS A 31 3.85 -10.93 -9.01
CA LYS A 31 4.05 -10.99 -10.48
C LYS A 31 4.78 -12.28 -10.93
N GLY A 32 5.28 -13.11 -10.02
CA GLY A 32 5.90 -14.41 -10.31
C GLY A 32 7.22 -14.36 -11.10
N ILE A 33 7.98 -13.26 -11.05
CA ILE A 33 9.21 -13.09 -11.88
C ILE A 33 10.51 -13.21 -11.08
N SER A 34 11.59 -13.60 -11.76
CA SER A 34 12.94 -13.60 -11.19
C SER A 34 13.56 -12.20 -11.20
N LEU A 35 14.51 -11.95 -10.29
CA LEU A 35 15.27 -10.69 -10.24
C LEU A 35 16.03 -10.42 -11.55
N ARG A 36 16.53 -11.46 -12.23
CA ARG A 36 17.24 -11.30 -13.52
C ARG A 36 16.29 -10.82 -14.61
N ARG A 37 15.06 -11.34 -14.64
CA ARG A 37 14.03 -10.90 -15.58
C ARG A 37 13.61 -9.46 -15.27
N MET A 38 13.29 -9.17 -14.00
CA MET A 38 12.95 -7.82 -13.55
C MET A 38 14.04 -6.80 -13.90
N GLY A 39 15.31 -7.16 -13.74
CA GLY A 39 16.42 -6.28 -14.10
C GLY A 39 16.47 -5.91 -15.58
N LYS A 40 16.19 -6.86 -16.48
CA LYS A 40 16.12 -6.61 -17.92
C LYS A 40 14.98 -5.64 -18.27
N GLU A 41 13.82 -5.79 -17.64
CA GLU A 41 12.62 -4.97 -17.93
C GLU A 41 12.75 -3.54 -17.36
N VAL A 42 13.23 -3.41 -16.12
CA VAL A 42 13.34 -2.11 -15.43
C VAL A 42 14.63 -1.37 -15.85
N GLY A 43 15.55 -2.04 -16.53
CA GLY A 43 16.86 -1.50 -16.89
C GLY A 43 17.80 -1.36 -15.70
N LEU A 44 17.72 -2.28 -14.74
CA LEU A 44 18.54 -2.31 -13.52
C LEU A 44 19.32 -3.62 -13.42
N SER A 45 20.53 -3.56 -12.85
CA SER A 45 21.34 -4.78 -12.69
C SER A 45 20.71 -5.73 -11.66
N PHE A 46 20.95 -7.04 -11.83
CA PHE A 46 20.55 -8.04 -10.83
C PHE A 46 21.10 -7.73 -9.43
N ASN A 47 22.36 -7.29 -9.35
CA ASN A 47 23.01 -6.97 -8.08
C ASN A 47 22.33 -5.78 -7.40
N THR A 48 21.96 -4.76 -8.17
CA THR A 48 21.23 -3.58 -7.68
C THR A 48 19.87 -3.98 -7.11
N LEU A 49 19.07 -4.75 -7.86
CA LEU A 49 17.76 -5.21 -7.39
C LEU A 49 17.86 -6.13 -6.18
N ASN A 50 18.84 -7.04 -6.15
CA ASN A 50 19.09 -7.91 -4.99
C ASN A 50 19.52 -7.11 -3.74
N ALA A 51 20.23 -6.01 -3.93
CA ALA A 51 20.59 -5.10 -2.83
C ALA A 51 19.37 -4.30 -2.35
N TYR A 52 18.46 -3.88 -3.25
CA TYR A 52 17.20 -3.24 -2.89
C TYR A 52 16.29 -4.18 -2.07
N GLU A 53 16.08 -5.44 -2.49
CA GLU A 53 15.20 -6.37 -1.76
C GLU A 53 15.70 -6.69 -0.35
N ARG A 54 17.01 -6.65 -0.13
CA ARG A 54 17.62 -6.86 1.20
C ARG A 54 17.71 -5.58 2.03
N ASN A 55 17.21 -4.45 1.50
CA ASN A 55 17.39 -3.11 2.09
C ASN A 55 18.87 -2.78 2.36
N ALA A 56 19.79 -3.34 1.58
CA ALA A 56 21.22 -3.08 1.72
C ALA A 56 21.62 -1.72 1.12
N ILE A 57 20.87 -1.28 0.11
CA ILE A 57 20.96 0.05 -0.48
C ILE A 57 19.56 0.55 -0.79
N HIS A 58 19.36 1.86 -0.81
CA HIS A 58 18.08 2.46 -1.18
C HIS A 58 18.03 2.80 -2.68
N PRO A 59 16.90 2.56 -3.35
CA PRO A 59 16.71 3.01 -4.72
C PRO A 59 16.64 4.53 -4.79
N THR A 60 17.13 5.08 -5.91
CA THR A 60 16.94 6.50 -6.24
C THR A 60 15.48 6.75 -6.62
N LEU A 61 15.07 8.02 -6.63
CA LEU A 61 13.75 8.41 -7.12
C LEU A 61 13.49 7.91 -8.54
N GLU A 62 14.50 8.00 -9.42
CA GLU A 62 14.43 7.49 -10.79
C GLU A 62 14.20 5.97 -10.82
N SER A 63 14.92 5.21 -10.00
CA SER A 63 14.69 3.77 -9.87
C SER A 63 13.28 3.48 -9.35
N CYS A 64 12.80 4.21 -8.34
CA CYS A 64 11.44 4.07 -7.83
C CYS A 64 10.39 4.40 -8.89
N TYR A 65 10.61 5.43 -9.72
CA TYR A 65 9.75 5.77 -10.84
C TYR A 65 9.71 4.66 -11.90
N LYS A 66 10.88 4.13 -12.30
CA LYS A 66 10.95 2.98 -13.23
C LYS A 66 10.23 1.74 -12.67
N MET A 67 10.35 1.49 -11.37
CA MET A 67 9.63 0.40 -10.70
C MET A 67 8.13 0.67 -10.59
N SER A 68 7.72 1.90 -10.31
CA SER A 68 6.31 2.34 -10.29
C SER A 68 5.63 2.11 -11.63
N MET A 69 6.26 2.55 -12.72
CA MET A 69 5.77 2.29 -14.07
C MET A 69 5.73 0.79 -14.40
N PHE A 70 6.69 0.00 -13.90
CA PHE A 70 6.74 -1.44 -14.16
C PHE A 70 5.71 -2.26 -13.36
N PHE A 71 5.37 -1.83 -12.14
CA PHE A 71 4.41 -2.50 -11.26
C PHE A 71 3.02 -1.88 -11.28
N ASP A 72 2.84 -0.76 -11.98
CA ASP A 72 1.60 0.01 -12.06
C ASP A 72 1.02 0.34 -10.69
N VAL A 73 1.90 0.82 -9.80
CA VAL A 73 1.54 1.28 -8.45
C VAL A 73 2.02 2.71 -8.28
N PRO A 74 1.30 3.56 -7.53
CA PRO A 74 1.78 4.92 -7.26
C PRO A 74 3.15 4.87 -6.60
N LEU A 75 3.97 5.90 -6.85
CA LEU A 75 5.34 5.97 -6.33
C LEU A 75 5.37 5.85 -4.79
N GLU A 76 4.35 6.41 -4.15
CA GLU A 76 4.08 6.37 -2.73
C GLU A 76 3.88 4.93 -2.21
N TYR A 77 3.53 3.96 -3.07
CA TYR A 77 3.34 2.56 -2.70
C TYR A 77 4.64 1.94 -2.25
N PHE A 78 5.77 2.36 -2.82
CA PHE A 78 7.09 1.87 -2.39
C PHE A 78 7.49 2.40 -1.01
N ILE A 79 6.83 3.46 -0.54
CA ILE A 79 7.05 4.09 0.77
C ILE A 79 6.07 3.51 1.79
N PHE A 80 4.78 3.45 1.44
CA PHE A 80 3.71 3.12 2.37
C PHE A 80 3.22 1.66 2.25
N GLY A 81 3.55 0.95 1.17
CA GLY A 81 3.13 -0.43 0.89
C GLY A 81 1.61 -0.55 0.82
N ASP A 82 1.06 -1.64 1.37
CA ASP A 82 -0.40 -1.86 1.46
C ASP A 82 -1.16 -0.79 2.27
N LYS A 83 -0.44 0.12 2.95
CA LYS A 83 -1.05 1.30 3.56
C LYS A 83 -1.44 2.37 2.53
N LEU A 84 -0.96 2.27 1.29
CA LEU A 84 -1.37 3.15 0.19
C LEU A 84 -2.71 2.72 -0.41
N THR A 85 -2.92 1.42 -0.58
CA THR A 85 -4.20 0.86 -1.00
C THR A 85 -5.21 1.00 0.11
N GLN A 86 -5.90 2.12 0.10
CA GLN A 86 -7.33 2.09 0.32
C GLN A 86 -7.97 2.34 -1.04
N GLU A 87 -7.79 1.40 -1.98
CA GLU A 87 -8.47 1.44 -3.28
C GLU A 87 -9.77 0.64 -3.23
N TYR A 88 -10.86 1.38 -3.10
CA TYR A 88 -12.23 0.87 -3.15
C TYR A 88 -12.51 0.29 -4.54
N ARG A 89 -13.12 -0.89 -4.66
CA ARG A 89 -13.34 -1.54 -5.98
C ARG A 89 -14.54 -1.01 -6.77
N ASP A 90 -15.40 -0.27 -6.11
CA ASP A 90 -16.67 0.17 -6.65
C ASP A 90 -16.56 1.65 -7.06
N SER A 91 -16.77 1.92 -8.35
CA SER A 91 -16.64 3.27 -8.93
C SER A 91 -17.71 4.22 -8.42
N GLU A 92 -18.91 3.71 -8.16
CA GLU A 92 -19.98 4.48 -7.53
C GLU A 92 -19.59 4.78 -6.09
N LEU A 93 -19.10 3.77 -5.35
CA LEU A 93 -18.61 3.95 -3.99
C LEU A 93 -17.41 4.93 -3.92
N LYS A 94 -16.53 4.95 -4.93
CA LYS A 94 -15.45 5.95 -5.05
C LYS A 94 -16.00 7.36 -5.24
N ALA A 95 -16.95 7.53 -6.16
CA ALA A 95 -17.60 8.82 -6.41
C ALA A 95 -18.32 9.31 -5.15
N LEU A 96 -19.07 8.41 -4.50
CA LEU A 96 -19.69 8.66 -3.21
C LEU A 96 -18.66 9.04 -2.15
N PHE A 97 -17.51 8.36 -2.06
CA PHE A 97 -16.48 8.76 -1.10
C PHE A 97 -15.88 10.13 -1.40
N LYS A 98 -15.72 10.49 -2.68
CA LYS A 98 -15.28 11.84 -3.08
C LYS A 98 -16.30 12.90 -2.68
N GLU A 99 -17.58 12.68 -2.98
CA GLU A 99 -18.66 13.57 -2.58
C GLU A 99 -18.76 13.69 -1.05
N VAL A 100 -18.64 12.57 -0.33
CA VAL A 100 -18.63 12.53 1.13
C VAL A 100 -17.42 13.27 1.70
N ASP A 101 -16.26 13.22 1.04
CA ASP A 101 -15.07 13.96 1.47
C ASP A 101 -15.29 15.48 1.42
N GLU A 102 -16.04 15.94 0.42
CA GLU A 102 -16.43 17.35 0.21
C GLU A 102 -17.48 17.87 1.24
N LEU A 103 -18.16 16.99 2.00
CA LEU A 103 -19.19 17.38 2.98
C LEU A 103 -18.66 18.04 4.26
N LYS A 104 -19.57 18.57 5.11
CA LYS A 104 -19.24 19.07 6.44
C LYS A 104 -18.79 17.94 7.37
N SER A 105 -17.95 18.28 8.35
CA SER A 105 -17.39 17.32 9.30
C SER A 105 -18.43 16.60 10.16
N THR A 106 -19.59 17.23 10.43
CA THR A 106 -20.75 16.61 11.09
C THR A 106 -21.29 15.43 10.29
N ASP A 107 -21.42 15.60 8.98
CA ASP A 107 -22.10 14.66 8.09
C ASP A 107 -21.18 13.47 7.78
N ARG A 108 -19.87 13.75 7.59
CA ARG A 108 -18.85 12.69 7.48
C ARG A 108 -18.83 11.74 8.68
N LYS A 109 -19.06 12.25 9.90
CA LYS A 109 -19.12 11.41 11.12
C LYS A 109 -20.35 10.50 11.12
N VAL A 110 -21.49 11.04 10.72
CA VAL A 110 -22.75 10.31 10.63
C VAL A 110 -22.61 9.16 9.61
N ILE A 111 -22.05 9.43 8.44
CA ILE A 111 -21.81 8.43 7.38
C ILE A 111 -20.90 7.31 7.87
N LYS A 112 -19.79 7.63 8.54
CA LYS A 112 -18.89 6.63 9.14
C LYS A 112 -19.62 5.72 10.14
N SER A 113 -20.57 6.25 10.91
CA SER A 113 -21.37 5.48 11.87
C SER A 113 -22.26 4.45 11.15
N TYR A 114 -22.93 4.87 10.07
CA TYR A 114 -23.75 3.98 9.27
C TYR A 114 -22.95 2.86 8.61
N VAL A 115 -21.83 3.20 7.94
CA VAL A 115 -20.97 2.21 7.29
C VAL A 115 -20.45 1.18 8.30
N LYS A 116 -20.01 1.61 9.48
CA LYS A 116 -19.54 0.70 10.55
C LYS A 116 -20.63 -0.24 11.06
N LYS A 117 -21.83 0.29 11.31
CA LYS A 117 -22.98 -0.52 11.77
C LYS A 117 -23.34 -1.58 10.73
N PHE A 118 -23.42 -1.19 9.45
CA PHE A 118 -23.74 -2.09 8.35
C PHE A 118 -22.74 -3.24 8.23
N LEU A 119 -21.43 -2.94 8.23
CA LEU A 119 -20.39 -3.96 8.13
C LEU A 119 -20.43 -4.95 9.30
N LYS A 120 -20.67 -4.45 10.52
CA LYS A 120 -20.79 -5.31 11.71
C LYS A 120 -21.97 -6.26 11.60
N THR A 121 -23.14 -5.75 11.25
CA THR A 121 -24.36 -6.56 11.10
C THR A 121 -24.19 -7.62 10.01
N LYS A 122 -23.53 -7.29 8.89
CA LYS A 122 -23.25 -8.26 7.82
C LYS A 122 -22.38 -9.42 8.29
N SER A 123 -21.31 -9.15 9.06
CA SER A 123 -20.44 -10.21 9.61
C SER A 123 -21.23 -11.16 10.52
N GLN A 124 -22.02 -10.60 11.44
CA GLN A 124 -22.83 -11.37 12.39
C GLN A 124 -23.87 -12.23 11.68
N MET A 125 -24.46 -11.72 10.60
CA MET A 125 -25.45 -12.47 9.83
C MET A 125 -24.83 -13.65 9.08
N GLN A 126 -23.61 -13.49 8.56
CA GLN A 126 -22.89 -14.58 7.90
C GLN A 126 -22.52 -15.71 8.88
N GLU A 127 -22.12 -15.34 10.11
CA GLU A 127 -21.83 -16.29 11.18
C GLU A 127 -23.08 -17.09 11.59
N LEU A 128 -24.23 -16.43 11.75
CA LEU A 128 -25.50 -17.10 12.09
C LEU A 128 -25.99 -18.04 10.98
N LEU A 129 -25.82 -17.66 9.71
CA LEU A 129 -26.20 -18.49 8.57
C LEU A 129 -25.31 -19.74 8.45
N ALA A 130 -24.00 -19.60 8.68
CA ALA A 130 -23.08 -20.73 8.68
C ALA A 130 -23.42 -21.75 9.79
N GLN A 131 -23.80 -21.27 10.98
CA GLN A 131 -24.22 -22.14 12.09
C GLN A 131 -25.52 -22.90 11.77
N ALA A 132 -26.49 -22.24 11.11
CA ALA A 132 -27.75 -22.87 10.74
C ALA A 132 -27.58 -23.96 9.66
N GLU A 133 -26.59 -23.81 8.78
CA GLU A 133 -26.25 -24.83 7.76
C GLU A 133 -25.58 -26.06 8.38
N GLU A 134 -24.75 -25.88 9.42
CA GLU A 134 -24.11 -26.97 10.17
C GLU A 134 -25.10 -27.76 11.03
N ASP A 135 -26.09 -27.10 11.64
CA ASP A 135 -27.09 -27.76 12.49
C ASP A 135 -28.11 -28.61 11.69
N THR A 136 -28.08 -28.54 10.35
CA THR A 136 -29.01 -29.25 9.44
C THR A 136 -28.37 -30.51 8.80
N GLN A 137 -27.07 -30.76 9.01
CA GLN A 137 -26.37 -31.99 8.59
C GLN A 137 -26.22 -32.98 9.74
#